data_AF-A0AAX6H809-F1
#
_entry.id   AF-A0AAX6H809-F1
#
_cell.length_a   1.000
_cell.length_b   1.000
_cell.length_c   1.000
_cell.angle_alpha   90.00
_cell.angle_beta   90.00
_cell.angle_gamma   90.00
#
_symmetry.space_group_name_H-M   'P 1'
#
loop_
_entity.id
_entity.type
_entity.pdbx_description
1 polymer ?
#
loop_
_entity_poly.entity_id
_entity_poly.type
_entity_poly.pdbx_seq_one_letter_code
_entity_poly.pdbx_strand_id
1 'polypeptide(L)' 'MHIHNTLALTDSVNLYAFDAGGKGQLGIELSFQQNERGNPERVDIDLS' A
#
# COMPACT_ATOMS: atom_id res chain seq x y z
N MET A 1 -14.74 4.49 12.96
CA MET A 1 -13.58 3.62 12.73
C MET A 1 -12.54 4.44 11.97
N HIS A 2 -11.37 4.66 12.54
CA HIS A 2 -10.25 5.26 11.81
C HIS A 2 -9.60 4.15 10.98
N ILE A 3 -9.30 4.46 9.72
CA ILE A 3 -8.71 3.52 8.76
C ILE A 3 -7.24 3.95 8.66
N HIS A 4 -6.32 3.07 9.04
CA HIS A 4 -4.89 3.37 9.07
C HIS A 4 -4.19 2.65 7.92
N ASN A 5 -3.28 3.34 7.25
CA ASN A 5 -2.38 2.75 6.26
C ASN A 5 -0.95 3.16 6.57
N THR A 6 -0.01 2.33 6.14
CA THR A 6 1.43 2.59 6.28
C THR A 6 2.08 2.63 4.91
N LEU A 7 2.98 3.61 4.71
CA LEU A 7 3.85 3.71 3.54
C LEU A 7 5.31 3.67 4.01
N ALA A 8 6.14 2.88 3.35
CA ALA A 8 7.57 2.77 3.63
C ALA A 8 8.38 3.02 2.35
N LEU A 9 9.37 3.90 2.43
CA LEU A 9 10.29 4.20 1.33
C LEU A 9 11.67 3.68 1.70
N THR A 10 12.29 2.91 0.79
CA THR A 10 13.67 2.44 0.96
C THR A 10 14.69 3.44 0.42
N ASP A 11 15.94 3.28 0.84
CA ASP A 11 17.11 4.00 0.30
C ASP A 11 17.30 3.83 -1.23
N SER A 12 16.91 2.66 -1.74
CA SER A 12 16.86 2.30 -3.15
C SER A 12 15.62 2.82 -3.89
N VAL A 13 14.85 3.73 -3.28
CA VAL A 13 13.71 4.42 -3.89
C VAL A 13 12.58 3.45 -4.27
N ASN A 14 12.33 2.45 -3.42
CA ASN A 14 11.18 1.57 -3.55
C ASN A 14 10.10 1.95 -2.52
N LEU A 15 8.90 2.24 -3.00
CA LEU A 15 7.73 2.50 -2.17
C LEU A 15 7.00 1.19 -1.87
N TYR A 16 6.68 0.95 -0.60
CA TYR A 16 5.86 -0.17 -0.15
C TYR A 16 4.64 0.32 0.62
N ALA A 17 3.51 -0.37 0.46
CA ALA A 17 2.27 -0.08 1.16
C ALA A 17 1.67 -1.33 1.81
N PHE A 18 1.07 -1.17 2.99
CA PHE A 18 0.36 -2.24 3.73
C PHE A 18 -0.66 -1.66 4.72
N ASP A 19 -1.35 -2.56 5.43
CA ASP A 19 -2.53 -2.34 6.27
C ASP A 19 -3.79 -2.05 5.44
N ALA A 20 -4.67 -1.17 5.91
CA ALA A 20 -5.98 -1.00 5.29
C ALA A 20 -5.88 -0.30 3.93
N GLY A 21 -6.58 -0.86 2.94
CA GLY A 21 -6.58 -0.39 1.55
C GLY A 21 -7.94 -0.36 0.87
N GLY A 22 -9.04 -0.62 1.60
CA GLY A 22 -10.40 -0.67 1.04
C GLY A 22 -10.92 0.62 0.38
N LYS A 23 -10.15 1.73 0.39
CA LYS A 23 -10.46 2.97 -0.36
C LYS A 23 -9.44 3.26 -1.47
N GLY A 24 -8.55 2.33 -1.77
CA GLY A 24 -7.48 2.49 -2.78
C GLY A 24 -6.24 3.25 -2.29
N GLN A 25 -6.17 3.61 -1.01
CA GLN A 25 -5.09 4.45 -0.46
C GLN A 25 -3.70 3.79 -0.43
N LEU A 26 -3.61 2.47 -0.69
CA LEU A 26 -2.34 1.76 -0.82
C LEU A 26 -1.69 1.97 -2.20
N GLY A 27 -2.44 2.47 -3.19
CA GLY A 27 -1.95 2.58 -4.57
C GLY A 27 -1.74 1.23 -5.26
N ILE A 28 -2.31 0.16 -4.70
CA ILE A 28 -2.25 -1.21 -5.22
C ILE A 28 -3.66 -1.80 -5.21
N GLU A 29 -3.97 -2.60 -6.22
CA GLU A 29 -5.26 -3.26 -6.33
C GLU A 29 -5.40 -4.36 -5.27
N LEU A 30 -6.50 -4.30 -4.52
CA LEU A 30 -6.93 -5.35 -3.62
C LEU A 30 -7.95 -6.23 -4.33
N SER A 31 -7.91 -7.55 -4.06
CA SER A 31 -8.97 -8.43 -4.53
C SER A 31 -10.31 -8.03 -3.91
N PHE A 32 -11.42 -8.36 -4.58
CA PHE A 32 -12.78 -7.95 -4.18
C PHE A 32 -13.15 -8.30 -2.72
N GLN A 33 -12.52 -9.31 -2.13
CA GLN A 33 -12.79 -9.75 -0.76
C GLN A 33 -11.79 -9.20 0.27
N GLN A 34 -10.76 -8.48 -0.17
CA GLN A 34 -9.71 -7.92 0.68
C GLN A 34 -9.99 -6.44 0.97
N ASN A 35 -9.91 -6.06 2.25
CA ASN A 35 -9.94 -4.66 2.70
C ASN A 35 -8.56 -4.16 3.15
N GLU A 36 -7.57 -5.04 3.20
CA GLU A 36 -6.23 -4.76 3.71
C GLU A 36 -5.16 -5.61 3.01
N ARG A 37 -3.92 -5.19 3.17
CA ARG A 37 -2.73 -5.94 2.79
C ARG A 37 -1.87 -6.19 4.03
N GLY A 38 -1.78 -7.43 4.48
CA GLY A 38 -1.04 -7.78 5.70
C GLY A 38 0.49 -7.79 5.58
N ASN A 39 1.04 -7.79 4.36
CA ASN A 39 2.48 -7.73 4.12
C ASN A 39 2.81 -6.52 3.23
N PRO A 40 3.95 -5.84 3.42
CA PRO A 40 4.39 -4.78 2.52
C PRO A 40 4.40 -5.25 1.07
N GLU A 41 3.70 -4.53 0.20
CA GLU A 41 3.73 -4.76 -1.24
C GLU A 41 4.30 -3.54 -1.94
N ARG A 42 5.16 -3.78 -2.93
CA ARG A 42 5.81 -2.72 -3.69
C ARG A 42 4.80 -2.03 -4.57
N VAL A 43 4.68 -0.71 -4.43
CA VAL A 43 3.88 0.14 -5.29
C VAL A 43 4.67 0.41 -6.56
N ASP A 44 4.08 0.15 -7.73
CA ASP A 44 4.69 0.49 -9.00
C ASP A 44 4.43 1.96 -9.32
N ILE A 45 5.43 2.79 -9.04
CA ILE A 45 5.36 4.24 -9.23
C ILE A 45 6.71 4.75 -9.75
N ASP A 46 6.62 5.68 -10.69
CA ASP A 46 7.77 6.48 -11.14
C ASP A 46 7.97 7.65 -10.19
N LEU A 47 9.14 7.70 -9.54
CA LEU A 47 9.54 8.75 -8.59
C LEU A 47 10.58 9.71 -9.19
N SER A 48 10.79 9.66 -10.51
CA SER A 48 11.71 10.55 -11.23
C SER A 48 11.20 11.98 -11.40
#